data_AF-A0A835V438-F1
#
_entry.id   AF-A0A835V438-F1
#
_cell.length_a   1.000
_cell.length_b   1.000
_cell.length_c   1.000
_cell.angle_alpha   90.00
_cell.angle_beta   90.00
_cell.angle_gamma   90.00
#
_symmetry.space_group_name_H-M   'P 1'
#
loop_
_entity.id
_entity.type
_entity.pdbx_description
1 polymer ?
#
loop_
_entity_poly.entity_id
_entity_poly.type
_entity_poly.pdbx_seq_one_letter_code
_entity_poly.pdbx_strand_id
1 'polypeptide(L)'
;MANNEDIQFPSLEPSSPTAVAASSSILFTSRQRFMLIVEEILGNLTPKFISYYGGNILNKFLQRFDKYVDILIKALPGTSDDDSLIEHKEPIAFRAETDAEQLVLLGNAFTISDEFLPGAVTRVLSPQTAKRDDGGGPSGSIALVAISAVEYKDWRRHLQHSFEKLRDYFCRQYVLTFIYSREGKARMDARMYLDGKADDLFWDSDPLPSLPFQALFARLQQLASVAGDVLLGKEKLQKNLLSRLTETVVMWLSEEQEFWDVFEDEAIQIHPFGLQQLILDMHFVAEIAVCGGYSSRNIHQLVSVIITRAIGTFSERGIDPQSALPEDEWFADTAKAAINKLLLGTSASESSEAEPHEHMILHGEVSDAEKTPSSPSSTTESSETFASANMGETDSPVFSDPEA
;
A
#
# COMPACT_ATOMS: atom_id res chain seq x y z
N MET A 1 44.03 -33.96 -9.65
CA MET A 1 44.35 -32.53 -9.85
C MET A 1 43.41 -32.07 -10.96
N ALA A 2 42.25 -31.49 -10.61
CA ALA A 2 42.06 -30.09 -10.17
C ALA A 2 42.17 -29.12 -11.36
N ASN A 3 41.20 -28.26 -11.73
CA ASN A 3 39.82 -27.98 -11.26
C ASN A 3 38.97 -27.69 -12.53
N ASN A 4 37.81 -28.30 -12.77
CA ASN A 4 36.44 -27.82 -12.48
C ASN A 4 36.25 -26.35 -12.04
N GLU A 5 35.73 -25.50 -12.92
CA GLU A 5 34.87 -24.34 -12.60
C GLU A 5 33.87 -24.10 -13.75
N ASP A 6 32.73 -24.80 -13.73
CA ASP A 6 31.55 -24.43 -14.52
C ASP A 6 30.80 -23.30 -13.79
N ILE A 7 30.63 -22.16 -14.45
CA ILE A 7 29.82 -21.05 -13.94
C ILE A 7 28.34 -21.38 -14.18
N GLN A 8 27.73 -22.05 -13.22
CA GLN A 8 26.31 -22.39 -13.24
C GLN A 8 25.48 -21.22 -12.71
N PHE A 9 24.74 -20.55 -13.59
CA PHE A 9 23.76 -19.54 -13.18
C PHE A 9 22.65 -20.19 -12.32
N PRO A 10 22.23 -19.57 -11.20
CA PRO A 10 21.12 -20.07 -10.42
C PRO A 10 19.81 -19.84 -11.19
N SER A 11 19.22 -20.93 -11.67
CA SER A 11 17.87 -20.91 -12.22
C SER A 11 16.89 -20.47 -11.12
N LEU A 12 16.03 -19.49 -11.41
CA LEU A 12 14.88 -19.19 -10.55
C LEU A 12 13.89 -20.37 -10.68
N GLU A 13 13.90 -21.28 -9.71
CA GLU A 13 12.77 -22.21 -9.57
C GLU A 13 11.55 -21.45 -9.01
N PRO A 14 10.36 -21.63 -9.59
CA PRO A 14 9.12 -21.19 -8.95
C PRO A 14 8.93 -21.95 -7.63
N SER A 15 8.65 -21.21 -6.56
CA SER A 15 8.49 -21.76 -5.21
C SER A 15 7.49 -22.92 -5.17
N SER A 16 7.94 -24.07 -4.68
CA SER A 16 7.20 -25.32 -4.85
C SER A 16 5.83 -25.30 -4.15
N PRO A 17 4.74 -25.69 -4.82
CA PRO A 17 3.38 -25.64 -4.23
C PRO A 17 3.23 -26.53 -2.98
N THR A 18 4.10 -27.54 -2.83
CA THR A 18 4.17 -28.43 -1.67
C THR A 18 4.56 -27.71 -0.38
N ALA A 19 5.40 -26.68 -0.44
CA ALA A 19 5.82 -25.91 0.73
C ALA A 19 4.64 -25.08 1.27
N VAL A 20 3.96 -24.34 0.38
CA VAL A 20 2.75 -23.56 0.71
C VAL A 20 1.65 -24.45 1.28
N ALA A 21 1.47 -25.67 0.75
CA ALA A 21 0.54 -26.66 1.29
C ALA A 21 0.94 -27.16 2.70
N ALA A 22 2.23 -27.37 2.97
CA ALA A 22 2.71 -27.75 4.30
C ALA A 22 2.59 -26.61 5.33
N SER A 23 3.01 -25.39 4.97
CA SER A 23 2.86 -24.18 5.78
C SER A 23 1.40 -23.91 6.13
N SER A 24 0.52 -23.89 5.12
CA SER A 24 -0.91 -23.69 5.34
C SER A 24 -1.52 -24.80 6.20
N SER A 25 -1.05 -26.05 6.11
CA SER A 25 -1.49 -27.12 7.04
C SER A 25 -1.11 -26.82 8.50
N ILE A 26 0.10 -26.33 8.78
CA ILE A 26 0.55 -26.00 10.15
C ILE A 26 -0.27 -24.83 10.69
N LEU A 27 -0.46 -23.78 9.90
CA LEU A 27 -1.23 -22.59 10.26
C LEU A 27 -2.73 -22.87 10.42
N PHE A 28 -3.28 -23.75 9.59
CA PHE A 28 -4.63 -24.27 9.76
C PHE A 28 -4.74 -25.07 11.06
N THR A 29 -3.75 -25.93 11.38
CA THR A 29 -3.78 -26.69 12.65
C THR A 29 -3.64 -25.80 13.88
N SER A 30 -2.90 -24.68 13.84
CA SER A 30 -2.78 -23.79 15.01
C SER A 30 -4.10 -23.07 15.31
N ARG A 31 -4.77 -22.53 14.28
CA ARG A 31 -6.13 -22.00 14.38
C ARG A 31 -7.12 -23.06 14.85
N GLN A 32 -7.12 -24.25 14.24
CA GLN A 32 -8.07 -25.31 14.57
C GLN A 32 -7.87 -25.82 16.01
N ARG A 33 -6.62 -25.96 16.48
CA ARG A 33 -6.31 -26.30 17.88
C ARG A 33 -6.83 -25.22 18.84
N PHE A 34 -6.64 -23.94 18.54
CA PHE A 34 -7.18 -22.84 19.34
C PHE A 34 -8.72 -22.94 19.45
N MET A 35 -9.39 -23.12 18.31
CA MET A 35 -10.85 -23.23 18.24
C MET A 35 -11.37 -24.45 19.02
N LEU A 36 -10.74 -25.62 18.87
CA LEU A 36 -11.10 -26.84 19.60
C LEU A 36 -10.94 -26.68 21.12
N ILE A 37 -9.83 -26.10 21.59
CA ILE A 37 -9.60 -25.83 23.02
C ILE A 37 -10.66 -24.88 23.58
N VAL A 38 -11.06 -23.85 22.81
CA VAL A 38 -12.12 -22.93 23.24
C VAL A 38 -13.48 -23.62 23.30
N GLU A 39 -13.87 -24.39 22.29
CA GLU A 39 -15.14 -25.15 22.29
C GLU A 39 -15.17 -26.20 23.42
N GLU A 40 -14.06 -26.89 23.68
CA GLU A 40 -13.95 -27.84 24.79
C GLU A 40 -14.11 -27.15 26.16
N ILE A 41 -13.44 -26.01 26.37
CA ILE A 41 -13.60 -25.23 27.60
C ILE A 41 -15.05 -24.76 27.75
N LEU A 42 -15.64 -24.21 26.69
CA LEU A 42 -16.99 -23.66 26.70
C LEU A 42 -18.09 -24.72 26.87
N GLY A 43 -17.96 -25.88 26.20
CA GLY A 43 -18.93 -26.97 26.27
C GLY A 43 -19.00 -27.65 27.64
N ASN A 44 -17.93 -27.56 28.43
CA ASN A 44 -17.86 -28.07 29.81
C ASN A 44 -18.40 -27.09 30.87
N LEU A 45 -18.85 -25.88 30.50
CA LEU A 45 -19.33 -24.88 31.46
C LEU A 45 -20.80 -25.10 31.85
N THR A 46 -21.08 -25.17 33.15
CA THR A 46 -22.47 -25.14 33.64
C THR A 46 -23.02 -23.71 33.70
N PRO A 47 -24.33 -23.48 33.54
CA PRO A 47 -24.95 -22.15 33.67
C PRO A 47 -24.63 -21.46 34.99
N LYS A 48 -24.54 -22.23 36.09
CA LYS A 48 -24.14 -21.72 37.41
C LYS A 48 -22.69 -21.23 37.42
N PHE A 49 -21.77 -21.96 36.78
CA PHE A 49 -20.37 -21.55 36.68
C PHE A 49 -20.21 -20.27 35.84
N ILE A 50 -20.93 -20.17 34.72
CA ILE A 50 -20.97 -18.96 33.87
C ILE A 50 -21.45 -17.75 34.68
N SER A 51 -22.47 -17.92 35.51
CA SER A 51 -23.03 -16.85 36.37
C SER A 51 -22.03 -16.28 37.40
N TYR A 52 -21.11 -17.09 37.91
CA TYR A 52 -20.11 -16.63 38.90
C TYR A 52 -18.74 -16.27 38.31
N TYR A 53 -18.37 -16.86 37.16
CA TYR A 53 -17.01 -16.78 36.62
C TYR A 53 -16.94 -16.25 35.18
N GLY A 54 -18.05 -15.82 34.59
CA GLY A 54 -18.13 -15.36 33.19
C GLY A 54 -17.04 -14.35 32.80
N GLY A 55 -16.89 -13.25 33.55
CA GLY A 55 -15.83 -12.25 33.28
C GLY A 55 -14.41 -12.82 33.39
N ASN A 56 -14.16 -13.74 34.33
CA ASN A 56 -12.87 -14.41 34.46
C ASN A 56 -12.58 -15.35 33.28
N ILE A 57 -13.59 -16.05 32.77
CA ILE A 57 -13.49 -16.90 31.57
C ILE A 57 -13.16 -16.04 30.34
N LEU A 58 -13.87 -14.91 30.16
CA LEU A 58 -13.61 -13.96 29.07
C LEU A 58 -12.17 -13.42 29.11
N ASN A 59 -11.69 -13.00 30.29
CA ASN A 59 -10.31 -12.55 30.48
C ASN A 59 -9.28 -13.67 30.18
N LYS A 60 -9.59 -14.93 30.51
CA LYS A 60 -8.73 -16.07 30.14
C LYS A 60 -8.69 -16.32 28.64
N PHE A 61 -9.78 -16.07 27.90
CA PHE A 61 -9.74 -16.11 26.44
C PHE A 61 -8.94 -14.95 25.83
N LEU A 62 -9.02 -13.72 26.38
CA LEU A 62 -8.14 -12.61 25.98
C LEU A 62 -6.67 -12.98 26.16
N GLN A 63 -6.27 -13.41 27.36
CA GLN A 63 -4.89 -13.82 27.67
C GLN A 63 -4.35 -14.97 26.78
N ARG A 64 -5.24 -15.79 26.21
CA ARG A 64 -4.87 -16.83 25.24
C ARG A 64 -4.79 -16.28 23.81
N PHE A 65 -5.69 -15.38 23.42
CA PHE A 65 -5.66 -14.72 22.13
C PHE A 65 -4.45 -13.78 22.00
N ASP A 66 -4.12 -13.00 23.03
CA ASP A 66 -2.95 -12.12 23.07
C ASP A 66 -1.66 -12.92 22.85
N LYS A 67 -1.51 -14.06 23.52
CA LYS A 67 -0.37 -14.98 23.33
C LYS A 67 -0.34 -15.62 21.94
N TYR A 68 -1.50 -15.90 21.36
CA TYR A 68 -1.59 -16.40 19.99
C TYR A 68 -1.15 -15.31 18.99
N VAL A 69 -1.62 -14.07 19.15
CA VAL A 69 -1.18 -12.88 18.40
C VAL A 69 0.34 -12.68 18.50
N ASP A 70 0.92 -12.77 19.69
CA ASP A 70 2.38 -12.63 19.88
C ASP A 70 3.18 -13.72 19.16
N ILE A 71 2.65 -14.96 19.09
CA ILE A 71 3.25 -16.05 18.29
C ILE A 71 3.14 -15.74 16.80
N LEU A 72 2.01 -15.18 16.33
CA LEU A 72 1.86 -14.80 14.93
C LEU A 72 2.80 -13.66 14.53
N ILE A 73 2.99 -12.65 15.38
CA ILE A 73 3.95 -11.57 15.17
C ILE A 73 5.37 -12.14 15.00
N LYS A 74 5.77 -13.10 15.85
CA LYS A 74 7.08 -13.78 15.74
C LYS A 74 7.23 -14.66 14.49
N ALA A 75 6.13 -15.06 13.86
CA ALA A 75 6.14 -15.85 12.63
C ALA A 75 6.19 -14.98 11.36
N LEU A 76 5.88 -13.69 11.44
CA LEU A 76 6.03 -12.77 10.31
C LEU A 76 7.52 -12.44 10.04
N PRO A 77 7.88 -12.00 8.82
CA PRO A 77 9.24 -11.55 8.55
C PRO A 77 9.56 -10.28 9.34
N GLY A 78 10.60 -10.32 10.16
CA GLY A 78 11.20 -9.13 10.76
C GLY A 78 12.41 -8.64 9.97
N THR A 79 12.58 -7.32 9.90
CA THR A 79 13.83 -6.63 9.58
C THR A 79 14.89 -7.00 10.62
N SER A 80 15.95 -7.67 10.16
CA SER A 80 17.02 -8.23 11.00
C SER A 80 18.02 -7.17 11.44
N ASP A 81 17.82 -6.58 12.62
CA ASP A 81 18.87 -5.83 13.35
C ASP A 81 18.99 -6.24 14.84
N ASP A 82 17.91 -6.72 15.47
CA ASP A 82 17.92 -7.17 16.87
C ASP A 82 18.39 -8.64 17.05
N ASP A 83 18.62 -9.36 15.95
CA ASP A 83 19.04 -10.78 15.94
C ASP A 83 20.50 -11.00 16.41
N SER A 84 21.22 -9.91 16.70
CA SER A 84 22.59 -9.93 17.24
C SER A 84 22.67 -9.91 18.76
N LEU A 85 21.56 -9.71 19.48
CA LEU A 85 21.56 -9.57 20.94
C LEU A 85 20.74 -10.64 21.66
N ILE A 86 21.50 -11.53 22.31
CA ILE A 86 21.14 -12.35 23.46
C ILE A 86 20.38 -13.65 23.13
N GLU A 87 21.18 -14.71 23.16
CA GLU A 87 20.93 -16.06 23.68
C GLU A 87 19.50 -16.37 24.22
N HIS A 88 19.00 -17.57 23.90
CA HIS A 88 17.67 -18.11 24.22
C HIS A 88 16.52 -17.80 23.23
N LYS A 89 16.80 -17.79 21.91
CA LYS A 89 15.74 -18.08 20.93
C LYS A 89 15.23 -19.51 21.14
N GLU A 90 14.00 -19.65 21.65
CA GLU A 90 13.18 -20.81 21.31
C GLU A 90 13.14 -20.91 19.77
N PRO A 91 13.34 -22.08 19.16
CA PRO A 91 13.33 -22.20 17.72
C PRO A 91 11.96 -21.81 17.18
N ILE A 92 11.90 -20.70 16.43
CA ILE A 92 10.69 -20.25 15.74
C ILE A 92 10.39 -21.31 14.68
N ALA A 93 9.47 -22.22 15.01
CA ALA A 93 9.23 -23.45 14.23
C ALA A 93 8.61 -23.21 12.85
N PHE A 94 8.20 -21.97 12.55
CA PHE A 94 7.60 -21.57 11.29
C PHE A 94 7.77 -20.05 11.05
N ARG A 95 8.12 -19.67 9.82
CA ARG A 95 8.16 -18.28 9.34
C ARG A 95 7.31 -18.15 8.08
N ALA A 96 6.41 -17.17 8.05
CA ALA A 96 5.57 -16.84 6.91
C ALA A 96 6.34 -15.92 5.96
N GLU A 97 7.03 -16.48 4.96
CA GLU A 97 7.88 -15.67 4.08
C GLU A 97 7.11 -15.08 2.90
N THR A 98 6.07 -15.78 2.42
CA THR A 98 5.24 -15.31 1.28
C THR A 98 4.09 -14.41 1.71
N ASP A 99 3.67 -13.49 0.84
CA ASP A 99 2.49 -12.63 1.05
C ASP A 99 1.25 -13.47 1.41
N ALA A 100 1.06 -14.63 0.75
CA ALA A 100 -0.03 -15.55 1.01
C ALA A 100 0.00 -16.14 2.43
N GLU A 101 1.16 -16.62 2.91
CA GLU A 101 1.29 -17.15 4.29
C GLU A 101 1.03 -16.07 5.34
N GLN A 102 1.56 -14.86 5.13
CA GLN A 102 1.36 -13.72 6.03
C GLN A 102 -0.13 -13.30 6.08
N LEU A 103 -0.81 -13.29 4.94
CA LEU A 103 -2.25 -13.04 4.84
C LEU A 103 -3.07 -14.16 5.51
N VAL A 104 -2.67 -15.44 5.40
CA VAL A 104 -3.29 -16.55 6.16
C VAL A 104 -3.21 -16.29 7.67
N LEU A 105 -2.09 -15.79 8.19
CA LEU A 105 -1.96 -15.45 9.62
C LEU A 105 -2.97 -14.38 10.06
N LEU A 106 -3.04 -13.26 9.31
CA LEU A 106 -4.01 -12.19 9.55
C LEU A 106 -5.44 -12.70 9.44
N GLY A 107 -5.75 -13.46 8.39
CA GLY A 107 -7.07 -14.04 8.15
C GLY A 107 -7.52 -15.01 9.24
N ASN A 108 -6.59 -15.77 9.83
CA ASN A 108 -6.86 -16.69 10.93
C ASN A 108 -7.07 -15.94 12.25
N ALA A 109 -6.25 -14.92 12.55
CA ALA A 109 -6.43 -14.07 13.73
C ALA A 109 -7.78 -13.32 13.69
N PHE A 110 -8.11 -12.73 12.53
CA PHE A 110 -9.36 -12.02 12.30
C PHE A 110 -10.59 -12.91 12.53
N THR A 111 -10.62 -14.11 11.94
CA THR A 111 -11.74 -15.04 12.18
C THR A 111 -11.84 -15.48 13.63
N ILE A 112 -10.72 -15.58 14.37
CA ILE A 112 -10.78 -15.86 15.81
C ILE A 112 -11.40 -14.68 16.58
N SER A 113 -11.00 -13.43 16.29
CA SER A 113 -11.42 -12.25 17.05
C SER A 113 -12.80 -11.70 16.69
N ASP A 114 -13.18 -11.65 15.40
CA ASP A 114 -14.41 -11.01 14.92
C ASP A 114 -15.59 -12.00 14.81
N GLU A 115 -15.31 -13.25 14.42
CA GLU A 115 -16.34 -14.26 14.14
C GLU A 115 -16.46 -15.29 15.29
N PHE A 116 -15.40 -16.07 15.53
CA PHE A 116 -15.46 -17.29 16.32
C PHE A 116 -15.59 -17.04 17.83
N LEU A 117 -14.69 -16.28 18.45
CA LEU A 117 -14.79 -15.99 19.89
C LEU A 117 -16.09 -15.26 20.23
N PRO A 118 -16.50 -14.19 19.52
CA PRO A 118 -17.78 -13.54 19.79
C PRO A 118 -18.97 -14.49 19.61
N GLY A 119 -19.00 -15.30 18.56
CA GLY A 119 -20.09 -16.24 18.29
C GLY A 119 -20.18 -17.39 19.29
N ALA A 120 -19.04 -17.97 19.69
CA ALA A 120 -18.99 -19.03 20.70
C ALA A 120 -19.41 -18.52 22.08
N VAL A 121 -18.90 -17.35 22.50
CA VAL A 121 -19.31 -16.71 23.75
C VAL A 121 -20.80 -16.35 23.73
N THR A 122 -21.34 -15.78 22.65
CA THR A 122 -22.77 -15.45 22.57
C THR A 122 -23.67 -16.68 22.64
N ARG A 123 -23.29 -17.81 22.02
CA ARG A 123 -24.04 -19.09 22.16
C ARG A 123 -24.11 -19.57 23.61
N VAL A 124 -23.04 -19.37 24.38
CA VAL A 124 -22.94 -19.82 25.79
C VAL A 124 -23.60 -18.85 26.77
N LEU A 125 -23.54 -17.54 26.51
CA LEU A 125 -24.20 -16.49 27.31
C LEU A 125 -25.68 -16.30 26.95
N SER A 126 -26.15 -16.90 25.85
CA SER A 126 -27.55 -16.91 25.45
C SER A 126 -27.89 -18.28 24.86
N PRO A 127 -27.94 -19.33 25.70
CA PRO A 127 -28.41 -20.64 25.26
C PRO A 127 -29.88 -20.50 24.88
N GLN A 128 -30.13 -20.38 23.57
CA GLN A 128 -31.45 -20.27 22.99
C GLN A 128 -32.35 -21.38 23.50
N THR A 129 -33.62 -21.03 23.75
CA THR A 129 -34.68 -21.89 24.28
C THR A 129 -35.06 -22.97 23.26
N ALA A 130 -34.20 -23.97 23.09
CA ALA A 130 -34.47 -25.14 22.29
C ALA A 130 -35.57 -25.98 22.96
N LYS A 131 -36.80 -25.78 22.47
CA LYS A 131 -38.09 -26.31 22.96
C LYS A 131 -38.71 -25.55 24.14
N ARG A 132 -39.69 -24.71 23.81
CA ARG A 132 -40.86 -24.50 24.69
C ARG A 132 -42.12 -24.18 23.87
N ASP A 133 -42.74 -25.22 23.32
CA ASP A 133 -44.21 -25.29 23.39
C ASP A 133 -44.55 -25.39 24.89
N ASP A 134 -44.87 -24.26 25.51
CA ASP A 134 -46.11 -24.06 26.26
C ASP A 134 -46.11 -22.68 26.92
N GLY A 135 -47.28 -22.06 27.02
CA GLY A 135 -47.43 -20.68 27.51
C GLY A 135 -47.14 -20.54 29.01
N GLY A 136 -46.32 -19.57 29.40
CA GLY A 136 -46.16 -19.22 30.82
C GLY A 136 -44.99 -18.30 31.18
N GLY A 137 -45.30 -16.99 31.31
CA GLY A 137 -44.51 -16.04 32.10
C GLY A 137 -43.38 -15.28 31.37
N PRO A 138 -43.00 -14.08 31.84
CA PRO A 138 -41.98 -13.24 31.22
C PRO A 138 -40.57 -13.74 31.54
N SER A 139 -40.10 -14.78 30.84
CA SER A 139 -38.73 -15.28 30.94
C SER A 139 -37.82 -14.67 29.86
N GLY A 140 -37.73 -13.34 29.82
CA GLY A 140 -36.73 -12.62 29.03
C GLY A 140 -35.53 -12.20 29.90
N SER A 141 -34.32 -12.40 29.41
CA SER A 141 -33.07 -11.83 29.98
C SER A 141 -32.67 -12.28 31.40
N ILE A 142 -32.33 -13.56 31.58
CA ILE A 142 -31.52 -14.02 32.74
C ILE A 142 -30.07 -14.35 32.34
N ALA A 143 -29.83 -14.93 31.16
CA ALA A 143 -28.48 -15.39 30.79
C ALA A 143 -27.48 -14.23 30.52
N LEU A 144 -27.97 -13.08 30.05
CA LEU A 144 -27.18 -11.86 29.84
C LEU A 144 -26.96 -11.03 31.13
N VAL A 145 -27.41 -11.53 32.30
CA VAL A 145 -27.22 -10.87 33.60
C VAL A 145 -25.88 -11.27 34.25
N ALA A 146 -25.27 -12.36 33.80
CA ALA A 146 -23.99 -12.90 34.32
C ALA A 146 -22.74 -12.10 33.93
N ILE A 147 -22.79 -11.41 32.79
CA ILE A 147 -21.72 -10.55 32.27
C ILE A 147 -22.41 -9.30 31.75
N SER A 148 -22.01 -8.13 32.24
CA SER A 148 -22.64 -6.88 31.81
C SER A 148 -22.38 -6.61 30.32
N ALA A 149 -23.33 -5.94 29.67
CA ALA A 149 -23.17 -5.50 28.28
C ALA A 149 -21.97 -4.55 28.09
N VAL A 150 -21.49 -3.91 29.18
CA VAL A 150 -20.26 -3.09 29.18
C VAL A 150 -19.03 -3.99 29.13
N GLU A 151 -18.90 -4.96 30.05
CA GLU A 151 -17.77 -5.91 30.08
C GLU A 151 -17.63 -6.69 28.77
N TYR A 152 -18.73 -7.17 28.17
CA TYR A 152 -18.67 -7.88 26.88
C TYR A 152 -18.22 -6.97 25.72
N LYS A 153 -18.64 -5.70 25.72
CA LYS A 153 -18.21 -4.71 24.72
C LYS A 153 -16.73 -4.37 24.86
N ASP A 154 -16.25 -4.21 26.09
CA ASP A 154 -14.83 -3.90 26.36
C ASP A 154 -13.94 -5.12 26.10
N TRP A 155 -14.43 -6.33 26.37
CA TRP A 155 -13.81 -7.58 25.92
C TRP A 155 -13.67 -7.67 24.39
N ARG A 156 -14.73 -7.34 23.62
CA ARG A 156 -14.64 -7.27 22.15
C ARG A 156 -13.62 -6.22 21.67
N ARG A 157 -13.57 -5.05 22.32
CA ARG A 157 -12.58 -4.01 22.02
C ARG A 157 -11.14 -4.49 22.25
N HIS A 158 -10.90 -5.26 23.31
CA HIS A 158 -9.59 -5.87 23.57
C HIS A 158 -9.22 -6.90 22.49
N LEU A 159 -10.13 -7.80 22.11
CA LEU A 159 -9.89 -8.73 20.99
C LEU A 159 -9.51 -8.00 19.70
N GLN A 160 -10.25 -6.93 19.38
CA GLN A 160 -9.97 -6.10 18.21
C GLN A 160 -8.59 -5.44 18.32
N HIS A 161 -8.25 -4.85 19.48
CA HIS A 161 -6.94 -4.22 19.70
C HIS A 161 -5.77 -5.19 19.56
N SER A 162 -5.89 -6.41 20.09
CA SER A 162 -4.87 -7.45 19.94
C SER A 162 -4.73 -7.90 18.48
N PHE A 163 -5.83 -7.99 17.72
CA PHE A 163 -5.74 -8.21 16.27
C PHE A 163 -5.07 -7.03 15.54
N GLU A 164 -5.38 -5.79 15.93
CA GLU A 164 -4.78 -4.59 15.34
C GLU A 164 -3.27 -4.50 15.58
N LYS A 165 -2.77 -4.98 16.72
CA LYS A 165 -1.32 -5.13 16.98
C LYS A 165 -0.63 -5.99 15.91
N LEU A 166 -1.23 -7.11 15.51
CA LEU A 166 -0.69 -7.99 14.45
C LEU A 166 -0.75 -7.30 13.08
N ARG A 167 -1.89 -6.67 12.75
CA ARG A 167 -2.07 -5.94 11.48
C ARG A 167 -1.06 -4.80 11.35
N ASP A 168 -0.90 -3.99 12.38
CA ASP A 168 0.00 -2.84 12.36
C ASP A 168 1.48 -3.27 12.33
N TYR A 169 1.85 -4.40 12.96
CA TYR A 169 3.18 -5.00 12.77
C TYR A 169 3.40 -5.45 11.32
N PHE A 170 2.46 -6.18 10.73
CA PHE A 170 2.50 -6.58 9.32
C PHE A 170 2.64 -5.36 8.40
N CYS A 171 1.80 -4.33 8.57
CA CYS A 171 1.83 -3.15 7.70
C CYS A 171 3.19 -2.43 7.80
N ARG A 172 3.74 -2.26 9.00
CA ARG A 172 5.07 -1.65 9.21
C ARG A 172 6.17 -2.46 8.52
N GLN A 173 6.21 -3.78 8.71
CA GLN A 173 7.23 -4.63 8.08
C GLN A 173 7.10 -4.66 6.56
N TYR A 174 5.88 -4.80 6.03
CA TYR A 174 5.62 -4.77 4.59
C TYR A 174 6.07 -3.43 3.97
N VAL A 175 5.76 -2.31 4.60
CA VAL A 175 6.20 -0.97 4.16
C VAL A 175 7.71 -0.79 4.29
N LEU A 176 8.36 -1.22 5.38
CA LEU A 176 9.82 -1.15 5.53
C LEU A 176 10.54 -1.95 4.43
N THR A 177 10.09 -3.17 4.12
CA THR A 177 10.69 -3.97 3.03
C THR A 177 10.48 -3.37 1.63
N PHE A 178 9.45 -2.55 1.45
CA PHE A 178 9.20 -1.79 0.23
C PHE A 178 10.07 -0.53 0.14
N ILE A 179 10.19 0.22 1.24
CA ILE A 179 10.93 1.49 1.29
C ILE A 179 12.44 1.25 1.27
N TYR A 180 12.95 0.27 2.02
CA TYR A 180 14.39 0.00 2.13
C TYR A 180 14.81 -1.22 1.30
N SER A 181 15.96 -1.11 0.64
CA SER A 181 16.63 -2.21 -0.02
C SER A 181 17.17 -3.22 1.00
N ARG A 182 17.59 -4.42 0.55
CA ARG A 182 18.21 -5.42 1.45
C ARG A 182 19.53 -4.92 2.05
N GLU A 183 20.14 -3.93 1.41
CA GLU A 183 21.37 -3.24 1.79
C GLU A 183 21.09 -1.98 2.64
N GLY A 184 19.84 -1.77 3.09
CA GLY A 184 19.43 -0.65 3.94
C GLY A 184 19.27 0.70 3.22
N LYS A 185 19.35 0.75 1.88
CA LYS A 185 19.20 2.01 1.14
C LYS A 185 17.74 2.35 0.90
N ALA A 186 17.33 3.59 1.16
CA ALA A 186 16.01 4.08 0.79
C ALA A 186 15.81 4.01 -0.73
N ARG A 187 14.69 3.43 -1.16
CA ARG A 187 14.19 3.47 -2.54
C ARG A 187 13.37 4.74 -2.82
N MET A 188 12.81 5.33 -1.77
CA MET A 188 12.12 6.62 -1.78
C MET A 188 13.08 7.70 -1.29
N ASP A 189 14.07 8.03 -2.13
CA ASP A 189 15.09 9.05 -1.85
C ASP A 189 14.62 10.41 -2.44
N ALA A 190 14.62 11.47 -1.62
CA ALA A 190 14.22 12.82 -2.04
C ALA A 190 15.02 13.36 -3.23
N ARG A 191 16.22 12.83 -3.48
CA ARG A 191 17.07 13.19 -4.63
C ARG A 191 16.40 12.93 -5.98
N MET A 192 15.38 12.08 -6.05
CA MET A 192 14.61 11.87 -7.28
C MET A 192 13.82 13.11 -7.74
N TYR A 193 13.60 14.09 -6.84
CA TYR A 193 12.94 15.36 -7.15
C TYR A 193 13.94 16.50 -7.45
N LEU A 194 15.25 16.23 -7.46
CA LEU A 194 16.29 17.24 -7.70
C LEU A 194 16.75 17.32 -9.16
N ASP A 195 16.61 16.26 -9.95
CA ASP A 195 17.09 16.27 -11.33
C ASP A 195 16.15 17.13 -12.20
N GLY A 196 16.57 18.37 -12.44
CA GLY A 196 15.85 19.34 -13.26
C GLY A 196 15.85 19.04 -14.77
N LYS A 197 16.28 17.85 -15.21
CA LYS A 197 16.28 17.45 -16.62
C LYS A 197 14.93 16.92 -17.12
N ALA A 198 13.89 17.72 -16.92
CA ALA A 198 12.81 17.77 -17.87
C ALA A 198 13.30 18.60 -19.08
N ASP A 199 13.85 17.95 -20.12
CA ASP A 199 13.60 18.45 -21.48
C ASP A 199 12.08 18.29 -21.67
N ASP A 200 11.34 19.41 -21.80
CA ASP A 200 9.89 19.55 -21.48
C ASP A 200 8.94 18.52 -22.13
N LEU A 201 9.41 17.81 -23.16
CA LEU A 201 8.68 16.82 -23.96
C LEU A 201 7.89 15.77 -23.16
N PHE A 202 8.33 15.38 -21.95
CA PHE A 202 7.66 14.31 -21.19
C PHE A 202 6.51 14.82 -20.30
N TRP A 203 6.62 16.01 -19.73
CA TRP A 203 5.53 16.62 -18.94
C TRP A 203 4.41 17.15 -19.84
N ASP A 204 4.76 17.61 -21.05
CA ASP A 204 3.81 18.03 -22.09
C ASP A 204 3.00 16.87 -22.72
N SER A 205 3.41 15.61 -22.54
CA SER A 205 2.88 14.47 -23.33
C SER A 205 2.12 13.39 -22.55
N ASP A 206 2.32 13.25 -21.23
CA ASP A 206 1.52 12.45 -20.29
C ASP A 206 2.32 12.32 -18.96
N PRO A 207 2.15 13.23 -17.98
CA PRO A 207 2.87 13.14 -16.72
C PRO A 207 2.54 11.85 -15.95
N LEU A 208 3.55 11.25 -15.32
CA LEU A 208 3.43 10.06 -14.49
C LEU A 208 3.97 10.34 -13.08
N PRO A 209 3.45 9.66 -12.04
CA PRO A 209 4.07 9.65 -10.73
C PRO A 209 5.48 9.04 -10.82
N SER A 210 6.36 9.36 -9.88
CA SER A 210 7.74 8.88 -9.90
C SER A 210 7.83 7.36 -9.70
N LEU A 211 8.95 6.77 -10.13
CA LEU A 211 9.10 5.30 -10.20
C LEU A 211 8.82 4.57 -8.87
N PRO A 212 9.21 5.08 -7.68
CA PRO A 212 8.84 4.44 -6.43
C PRO A 212 7.32 4.39 -6.19
N PHE A 213 6.57 5.42 -6.57
CA PHE A 213 5.11 5.41 -6.42
C PHE A 213 4.43 4.51 -7.45
N GLN A 214 4.93 4.43 -8.69
CA GLN A 214 4.50 3.39 -9.65
C GLN A 214 4.73 1.98 -9.09
N ALA A 215 5.90 1.73 -8.48
CA ALA A 215 6.21 0.45 -7.84
C ALA A 215 5.32 0.18 -6.60
N LEU A 216 4.96 1.21 -5.83
CA LEU A 216 4.00 1.10 -4.72
C LEU A 216 2.64 0.65 -5.24
N PHE A 217 2.14 1.25 -6.32
CA PHE A 217 0.88 0.85 -6.95
C PHE A 217 0.91 -0.63 -7.36
N ALA A 218 1.96 -1.05 -8.08
CA ALA A 218 2.13 -2.44 -8.49
C ALA A 218 2.17 -3.41 -7.30
N ARG A 219 2.89 -3.07 -6.22
CA ARG A 219 2.98 -3.89 -5.00
C ARG A 219 1.67 -3.93 -4.20
N LEU A 220 0.85 -2.86 -4.23
CA LEU A 220 -0.49 -2.86 -3.65
C LEU A 220 -1.48 -3.69 -4.49
N GLN A 221 -1.39 -3.64 -5.83
CA GLN A 221 -2.21 -4.50 -6.71
C GLN A 221 -1.87 -5.98 -6.54
N GLN A 222 -0.58 -6.32 -6.51
CA GLN A 222 -0.11 -7.68 -6.23
C GLN A 222 -0.68 -8.21 -4.90
N LEU A 223 -0.56 -7.42 -3.82
CA LEU A 223 -1.07 -7.83 -2.52
C LEU A 223 -2.61 -7.90 -2.50
N ALA A 224 -3.30 -7.01 -3.19
CA ALA A 224 -4.76 -7.03 -3.31
C ALA A 224 -5.25 -8.30 -4.02
N SER A 225 -4.57 -8.75 -5.08
CA SER A 225 -4.85 -10.02 -5.76
C SER A 225 -4.68 -11.21 -4.82
N VAL A 226 -3.51 -11.35 -4.16
CA VAL A 226 -3.26 -12.45 -3.22
C VAL A 226 -4.24 -12.41 -2.03
N ALA A 227 -4.61 -11.21 -1.55
CA ALA A 227 -5.61 -11.05 -0.50
C ALA A 227 -7.02 -11.44 -0.97
N GLY A 228 -7.36 -11.22 -2.24
CA GLY A 228 -8.59 -11.72 -2.88
C GLY A 228 -8.71 -13.24 -2.74
N ASP A 229 -7.66 -13.96 -3.12
CA ASP A 229 -7.62 -15.43 -3.12
C ASP A 229 -7.54 -16.04 -1.71
N VAL A 230 -6.73 -15.45 -0.83
CA VAL A 230 -6.45 -15.99 0.51
C VAL A 230 -7.50 -15.57 1.56
N LEU A 231 -8.13 -14.41 1.39
CA LEU A 231 -9.08 -13.83 2.34
C LEU A 231 -10.51 -13.76 1.78
N LEU A 232 -10.92 -14.78 1.01
CA LEU A 232 -12.28 -14.94 0.48
C LEU A 232 -13.35 -14.70 1.55
N GLY A 233 -14.35 -13.86 1.24
CA GLY A 233 -15.43 -13.50 2.16
C GLY A 233 -15.04 -12.52 3.28
N LYS A 234 -13.86 -11.89 3.20
CA LYS A 234 -13.33 -10.95 4.20
C LYS A 234 -12.96 -9.61 3.56
N GLU A 235 -13.82 -9.08 2.71
CA GLU A 235 -13.61 -7.85 1.94
C GLU A 235 -13.33 -6.65 2.87
N LYS A 236 -13.97 -6.62 4.05
CA LYS A 236 -13.70 -5.63 5.10
C LYS A 236 -12.25 -5.71 5.61
N LEU A 237 -11.69 -6.91 5.79
CA LEU A 237 -10.30 -7.09 6.21
C LEU A 237 -9.35 -6.65 5.09
N GLN A 238 -9.60 -7.08 3.84
CA GLN A 238 -8.80 -6.71 2.68
C GLN A 238 -8.72 -5.17 2.52
N LYS A 239 -9.87 -4.49 2.53
CA LYS A 239 -9.93 -3.01 2.42
C LYS A 239 -9.24 -2.31 3.58
N ASN A 240 -9.47 -2.74 4.81
CA ASN A 240 -8.80 -2.16 5.98
C ASN A 240 -7.27 -2.37 5.93
N LEU A 241 -6.80 -3.50 5.38
CA LEU A 241 -5.38 -3.78 5.22
C LEU A 241 -4.72 -2.86 4.20
N LEU A 242 -5.32 -2.73 3.00
CA LEU A 242 -4.82 -1.85 1.94
C LEU A 242 -4.87 -0.37 2.36
N SER A 243 -5.94 0.05 3.04
CA SER A 243 -6.03 1.39 3.64
C SER A 243 -4.90 1.64 4.64
N ARG A 244 -4.67 0.70 5.57
CA ARG A 244 -3.63 0.83 6.61
C ARG A 244 -2.21 0.79 6.03
N LEU A 245 -1.96 0.00 5.00
CA LEU A 245 -0.68 -0.02 4.27
C LEU A 245 -0.41 1.32 3.61
N THR A 246 -1.39 1.84 2.87
CA THR A 246 -1.29 3.14 2.19
C THR A 246 -1.06 4.26 3.20
N GLU A 247 -1.84 4.29 4.29
CA GLU A 247 -1.64 5.22 5.42
C GLU A 247 -0.24 5.10 6.03
N THR A 248 0.31 3.88 6.17
CA THR A 248 1.65 3.67 6.75
C THR A 248 2.77 4.21 5.84
N VAL A 249 2.63 4.14 4.51
CA VAL A 249 3.61 4.74 3.58
C VAL A 249 3.60 6.26 3.67
N VAL A 250 2.41 6.89 3.64
CA VAL A 250 2.31 8.36 3.72
C VAL A 250 2.73 8.86 5.11
N MET A 251 2.40 8.13 6.18
CA MET A 251 2.85 8.43 7.54
C MET A 251 4.38 8.44 7.63
N TRP A 252 5.04 7.38 7.13
CA TRP A 252 6.51 7.33 7.06
C TRP A 252 7.07 8.54 6.31
N LEU A 253 6.58 8.83 5.11
CA LEU A 253 7.08 9.95 4.31
C LEU A 253 6.87 11.32 4.98
N SER A 254 5.81 11.48 5.78
CA SER A 254 5.58 12.70 6.56
C SER A 254 6.51 12.86 7.77
N GLU A 255 7.02 11.75 8.31
CA GLU A 255 7.83 11.68 9.53
C GLU A 255 9.34 11.48 9.26
N GLU A 256 9.73 11.07 8.05
CA GLU A 256 11.12 10.73 7.70
C GLU A 256 11.99 11.98 7.49
N GLN A 257 12.73 12.38 8.53
CA GLN A 257 13.52 13.62 8.47
C GLN A 257 14.69 13.53 7.47
N GLU A 258 15.32 12.36 7.27
CA GLU A 258 16.41 12.22 6.28
C GLU A 258 15.94 12.53 4.84
N PHE A 259 14.66 12.30 4.54
CA PHE A 259 14.04 12.66 3.26
C PHE A 259 13.86 14.18 3.15
N TRP A 260 13.41 14.86 4.21
CA TRP A 260 13.15 16.30 4.18
C TRP A 260 14.42 17.16 4.26
N ASP A 261 15.45 16.71 4.99
CA ASP A 261 16.75 17.38 5.10
C ASP A 261 17.36 17.70 3.71
N VAL A 262 17.09 16.88 2.69
CA VAL A 262 17.56 17.07 1.30
C VAL A 262 16.99 18.35 0.66
N PHE A 263 15.77 18.75 1.01
CA PHE A 263 15.16 19.99 0.52
C PHE A 263 15.50 21.20 1.41
N GLU A 264 15.83 20.94 2.67
CA GLU A 264 16.21 21.96 3.66
C GLU A 264 17.71 22.35 3.51
N ASP A 265 18.56 21.51 2.91
CA ASP A 265 19.98 21.81 2.60
C ASP A 265 20.16 22.90 1.53
N GLU A 266 20.60 24.10 1.96
CA GLU A 266 20.89 25.25 1.10
C GLU A 266 21.92 24.97 -0.02
N ALA A 267 22.83 24.00 0.17
CA ALA A 267 23.85 23.65 -0.82
C ALA A 267 23.28 22.86 -2.02
N ILE A 268 22.09 22.26 -1.87
CA ILE A 268 21.43 21.47 -2.91
C ILE A 268 20.51 22.39 -3.72
N GLN A 269 20.69 22.45 -5.04
CA GLN A 269 19.76 23.17 -5.91
C GLN A 269 18.45 22.39 -6.06
N ILE A 270 17.32 23.03 -5.76
CA ILE A 270 15.98 22.50 -5.99
C ILE A 270 15.30 23.22 -7.18
N HIS A 271 14.33 22.57 -7.81
CA HIS A 271 13.65 23.07 -9.02
C HIS A 271 12.12 23.01 -8.87
N PRO A 272 11.34 23.92 -9.52
CA PRO A 272 9.87 23.89 -9.50
C PRO A 272 9.27 22.54 -9.90
N PHE A 273 9.88 21.85 -10.87
CA PHE A 273 9.50 20.50 -11.30
C PHE A 273 9.50 19.48 -10.14
N GLY A 274 10.45 19.57 -9.21
CA GLY A 274 10.51 18.69 -8.05
C GLY A 274 9.29 18.82 -7.13
N LEU A 275 8.77 20.05 -6.98
CA LEU A 275 7.54 20.30 -6.23
C LEU A 275 6.32 19.73 -6.96
N GLN A 276 6.22 19.95 -8.28
CA GLN A 276 5.14 19.41 -9.11
C GLN A 276 5.10 17.88 -9.03
N GLN A 277 6.24 17.22 -9.21
CA GLN A 277 6.34 15.76 -9.16
C GLN A 277 5.98 15.21 -7.77
N LEU A 278 6.42 15.86 -6.67
CA LEU A 278 6.08 15.42 -5.31
C LEU A 278 4.59 15.59 -5.00
N ILE A 279 3.96 16.67 -5.47
CA ILE A 279 2.50 16.86 -5.32
C ILE A 279 1.74 15.82 -6.16
N LEU A 280 2.16 15.58 -7.42
CA LEU A 280 1.57 14.53 -8.26
C LEU A 280 1.67 13.15 -7.60
N ASP A 281 2.81 12.82 -6.98
CA ASP A 281 3.01 11.56 -6.26
C ASP A 281 2.05 11.44 -5.06
N MET A 282 1.78 12.54 -4.35
CA MET A 282 0.84 12.56 -3.23
C MET A 282 -0.64 12.42 -3.67
N HIS A 283 -1.04 13.12 -4.73
CA HIS A 283 -2.38 12.94 -5.34
C HIS A 283 -2.55 11.53 -5.90
N PHE A 284 -1.50 10.95 -6.49
CA PHE A 284 -1.50 9.56 -6.95
C PHE A 284 -1.74 8.57 -5.80
N VAL A 285 -1.08 8.73 -4.63
CA VAL A 285 -1.36 7.88 -3.46
C VAL A 285 -2.79 8.05 -2.94
N ALA A 286 -3.32 9.27 -2.93
CA ALA A 286 -4.71 9.52 -2.55
C ALA A 286 -5.68 8.81 -3.52
N GLU A 287 -5.46 8.94 -4.83
CA GLU A 287 -6.33 8.37 -5.86
C GLU A 287 -6.24 6.84 -5.93
N ILE A 288 -5.08 6.23 -5.65
CA ILE A 288 -4.95 4.76 -5.47
C ILE A 288 -5.98 4.26 -4.44
N ALA A 289 -6.12 4.96 -3.32
CA ALA A 289 -7.07 4.56 -2.27
C ALA A 289 -8.52 4.82 -2.66
N VAL A 290 -8.79 5.84 -3.49
CA VAL A 290 -10.12 6.13 -4.06
C VAL A 290 -10.52 5.02 -5.05
N CYS A 291 -9.71 4.77 -6.08
CA CYS A 291 -9.94 3.73 -7.08
C CYS A 291 -10.04 2.32 -6.47
N GLY A 292 -9.19 2.00 -5.48
CA GLY A 292 -9.25 0.75 -4.73
C GLY A 292 -10.44 0.62 -3.78
N GLY A 293 -11.21 1.69 -3.56
CA GLY A 293 -12.37 1.69 -2.67
C GLY A 293 -12.03 1.46 -1.20
N TYR A 294 -10.85 1.94 -0.76
CA TYR A 294 -10.33 1.88 0.62
C TYR A 294 -9.80 3.25 1.14
N SER A 295 -10.16 4.34 0.46
CA SER A 295 -9.95 5.73 0.86
C SER A 295 -10.38 5.99 2.30
N SER A 296 -9.58 6.75 3.05
CA SER A 296 -9.83 7.10 4.44
C SER A 296 -9.42 8.55 4.73
N ARG A 297 -10.08 9.20 5.70
CA ARG A 297 -9.77 10.60 6.07
C ARG A 297 -8.29 10.78 6.47
N ASN A 298 -7.67 9.78 7.08
CA ASN A 298 -6.28 9.84 7.51
C ASN A 298 -5.32 9.93 6.32
N ILE A 299 -5.56 9.17 5.24
CA ILE A 299 -4.73 9.21 4.02
C ILE A 299 -4.76 10.63 3.44
N HIS A 300 -5.94 11.21 3.24
CA HIS A 300 -6.10 12.59 2.75
C HIS A 300 -5.47 13.64 3.67
N GLN A 301 -5.56 13.45 5.00
CA GLN A 301 -4.94 14.36 5.95
C GLN A 301 -3.40 14.31 5.91
N LEU A 302 -2.81 13.11 5.80
CA LEU A 302 -1.35 12.94 5.70
C LEU A 302 -0.82 13.45 4.36
N VAL A 303 -1.52 13.17 3.26
CA VAL A 303 -1.25 13.72 1.92
C VAL A 303 -1.25 15.26 1.95
N SER A 304 -2.29 15.86 2.54
CA SER A 304 -2.38 17.32 2.70
C SER A 304 -1.26 17.90 3.57
N VAL A 305 -0.82 17.21 4.62
CA VAL A 305 0.33 17.61 5.45
C VAL A 305 1.62 17.62 4.64
N ILE A 306 1.88 16.57 3.85
CA ILE A 306 3.09 16.49 3.00
C ILE A 306 3.10 17.58 1.94
N ILE A 307 1.98 17.78 1.23
CA ILE A 307 1.85 18.85 0.21
C ILE A 307 2.08 20.22 0.85
N THR A 308 1.49 20.47 2.03
CA THR A 308 1.67 21.74 2.76
C THR A 308 3.12 21.95 3.19
N ARG A 309 3.81 20.90 3.70
CA ARG A 309 5.24 20.97 4.06
C ARG A 309 6.09 21.27 2.84
N ALA A 310 5.88 20.55 1.73
CA ALA A 310 6.64 20.74 0.50
C ALA A 310 6.47 22.15 -0.10
N ILE A 311 5.24 22.67 -0.15
CA ILE A 311 4.98 24.05 -0.59
C ILE A 311 5.72 25.05 0.30
N GLY A 312 5.70 24.86 1.63
CA GLY A 312 6.45 25.67 2.58
C GLY A 312 7.96 25.65 2.32
N THR A 313 8.57 24.46 2.35
CA THR A 313 10.02 24.28 2.15
C THR A 313 10.50 24.84 0.80
N PHE A 314 9.76 24.62 -0.30
CA PHE A 314 10.13 25.16 -1.60
C PHE A 314 9.96 26.69 -1.69
N SER A 315 8.95 27.25 -1.00
CA SER A 315 8.78 28.71 -0.90
C SER A 315 9.91 29.39 -0.13
N GLU A 316 10.35 28.81 0.98
CA GLU A 316 11.48 29.30 1.78
C GLU A 316 12.80 29.28 0.98
N ARG A 317 12.93 28.31 0.07
CA ARG A 317 14.03 28.18 -0.90
C ARG A 317 13.86 29.06 -2.15
N GLY A 318 12.85 29.92 -2.21
CA GLY A 318 12.66 30.94 -3.24
C GLY A 318 11.85 30.51 -4.48
N ILE A 319 11.21 29.35 -4.46
CA ILE A 319 10.29 28.92 -5.53
C ILE A 319 8.88 29.42 -5.20
N ASP A 320 8.36 30.35 -6.00
CA ASP A 320 6.98 30.84 -5.87
C ASP A 320 5.97 29.75 -6.28
N PRO A 321 5.10 29.26 -5.36
CA PRO A 321 4.11 28.24 -5.68
C PRO A 321 3.06 28.68 -6.70
N GLN A 322 2.76 29.98 -6.81
CA GLN A 322 1.71 30.48 -7.71
C GLN A 322 2.13 30.44 -9.18
N SER A 323 3.42 30.60 -9.48
CA SER A 323 3.98 30.40 -10.83
C SER A 323 4.50 28.98 -11.06
N ALA A 324 4.84 28.24 -10.01
CA ALA A 324 5.35 26.87 -10.11
C ALA A 324 4.26 25.78 -10.26
N LEU A 325 3.02 26.01 -9.82
CA LEU A 325 2.01 24.96 -9.72
C LEU A 325 0.81 25.17 -10.68
N PRO A 326 0.32 24.10 -11.33
CA PRO A 326 -0.99 24.11 -11.98
C PRO A 326 -2.12 24.07 -10.93
N GLU A 327 -3.37 24.18 -11.40
CA GLU A 327 -4.57 24.05 -10.57
C GLU A 327 -4.67 22.67 -9.88
N ASP A 328 -5.23 22.60 -8.67
CA ASP A 328 -5.30 21.34 -7.89
C ASP A 328 -6.06 20.20 -8.61
N GLU A 329 -7.09 20.56 -9.40
CA GLU A 329 -7.85 19.61 -10.23
C GLU A 329 -6.95 18.90 -11.26
N TRP A 330 -5.92 19.58 -11.78
CA TRP A 330 -4.97 19.00 -12.73
C TRP A 330 -4.19 17.83 -12.13
N PHE A 331 -3.76 17.94 -10.87
CA PHE A 331 -3.04 16.85 -10.19
C PHE A 331 -3.95 15.64 -9.96
N ALA A 332 -5.21 15.88 -9.57
CA ALA A 332 -6.17 14.81 -9.33
C ALA A 332 -6.53 14.05 -10.62
N ASP A 333 -6.71 14.76 -11.74
CA ASP A 333 -7.04 14.13 -13.02
C ASP A 333 -5.82 13.47 -13.69
N THR A 334 -4.62 14.05 -13.53
CA THR A 334 -3.36 13.41 -13.94
C THR A 334 -3.10 12.13 -13.16
N ALA A 335 -3.33 12.12 -11.83
CA ALA A 335 -3.26 10.92 -11.00
C ALA A 335 -4.20 9.80 -11.50
N LYS A 336 -5.46 10.13 -11.82
CA LYS A 336 -6.43 9.18 -12.41
C LYS A 336 -5.96 8.66 -13.77
N ALA A 337 -5.46 9.53 -14.64
CA ALA A 337 -4.94 9.15 -15.94
C ALA A 337 -3.75 8.19 -15.82
N ALA A 338 -2.82 8.47 -14.91
CA ALA A 338 -1.68 7.61 -14.60
C ALA A 338 -2.12 6.21 -14.09
N ILE A 339 -3.09 6.13 -13.16
CA ILE A 339 -3.64 4.84 -12.70
C ILE A 339 -4.21 4.04 -13.88
N ASN A 340 -5.04 4.67 -14.72
CA ASN A 340 -5.64 4.00 -15.89
C ASN A 340 -4.57 3.50 -16.88
N LYS A 341 -3.52 4.30 -17.12
CA LYS A 341 -2.39 3.96 -18.00
C LYS A 341 -1.58 2.78 -17.46
N LEU A 342 -1.31 2.75 -16.14
CA LEU A 342 -0.61 1.66 -15.48
C LEU A 342 -1.42 0.34 -15.49
N LEU A 343 -2.75 0.41 -15.32
CA LEU A 343 -3.65 -0.75 -15.43
C LEU A 343 -3.75 -1.32 -16.86
N LEU A 344 -3.67 -0.46 -17.89
CA LEU A 344 -3.59 -0.90 -19.28
C LEU A 344 -2.24 -1.56 -19.60
N GLY A 345 -1.14 -0.99 -19.09
CA GLY A 345 0.21 -1.51 -19.30
C GLY A 345 0.40 -2.94 -18.77
N THR A 346 -0.19 -3.27 -17.61
CA THR A 346 -0.15 -4.64 -17.08
C THR A 346 -0.90 -5.65 -17.95
N SER A 347 -2.00 -5.26 -18.58
CA SER A 347 -2.80 -6.16 -19.43
C SER A 347 -2.12 -6.50 -20.77
N ALA A 348 -1.22 -5.64 -21.26
CA ALA A 348 -0.54 -5.85 -22.55
C ALA A 348 0.64 -6.83 -22.46
N SER A 349 1.20 -7.06 -21.26
CA SER A 349 2.43 -7.85 -21.10
C SER A 349 2.20 -9.37 -21.02
N GLU A 350 0.95 -9.84 -20.93
CA GLU A 350 0.60 -11.27 -20.91
C GLU A 350 0.28 -11.84 -22.31
N SER A 351 0.26 -11.02 -23.36
CA SER A 351 -0.20 -11.42 -24.70
C SER A 351 0.91 -11.55 -25.77
N SER A 352 2.19 -11.62 -25.39
CA SER A 352 3.31 -11.67 -26.34
C SER A 352 4.40 -12.70 -25.99
N GLU A 353 4.01 -13.95 -25.73
CA GLU A 353 4.88 -15.08 -26.09
C GLU A 353 4.91 -15.23 -27.62
N ALA A 354 6.00 -14.77 -28.24
CA ALA A 354 6.34 -15.07 -29.63
C ALA A 354 7.72 -15.74 -29.65
N GLU A 355 7.72 -17.07 -29.76
CA GLU A 355 8.89 -17.94 -29.84
C GLU A 355 9.91 -17.51 -30.92
N PRO A 356 11.22 -17.72 -30.70
CA PRO A 356 12.25 -17.35 -31.66
C PRO A 356 12.28 -18.32 -32.84
N HIS A 357 12.44 -17.81 -34.06
CA HIS A 357 12.74 -18.62 -35.24
C HIS A 357 14.09 -18.21 -35.84
N GLU A 358 15.14 -18.92 -35.45
CA GLU A 358 16.32 -19.06 -36.32
C GLU A 358 16.00 -20.12 -37.40
N HIS A 359 16.21 -19.78 -38.67
CA HIS A 359 16.52 -20.79 -39.68
C HIS A 359 17.40 -20.22 -40.80
N MET A 360 18.37 -21.04 -41.22
CA MET A 360 19.53 -20.66 -42.04
C MET A 360 19.26 -20.57 -43.56
N ILE A 361 19.88 -19.54 -44.18
CA ILE A 361 20.73 -19.57 -45.40
C ILE A 361 20.18 -20.20 -46.71
N LEU A 362 20.19 -19.43 -47.83
CA LEU A 362 20.96 -19.72 -49.07
C LEU A 362 20.70 -18.71 -50.24
N HIS A 363 21.76 -17.97 -50.61
CA HIS A 363 22.21 -17.53 -51.96
C HIS A 363 21.33 -16.78 -52.99
N GLY A 364 21.91 -15.73 -53.61
CA GLY A 364 21.55 -15.26 -54.96
C GLY A 364 22.07 -13.86 -55.35
N GLU A 365 23.20 -13.78 -56.07
CA GLU A 365 23.74 -12.60 -56.80
C GLU A 365 22.73 -11.97 -57.82
N VAL A 366 22.84 -10.77 -58.42
CA VAL A 366 23.97 -9.81 -58.63
C VAL A 366 23.42 -8.42 -59.05
N SER A 367 24.17 -7.32 -58.84
CA SER A 367 24.42 -6.21 -59.83
C SER A 367 24.75 -4.85 -59.19
N ASP A 368 25.90 -4.28 -59.56
CA ASP A 368 26.28 -2.88 -59.33
C ASP A 368 25.60 -1.91 -60.31
N ALA A 369 25.36 -0.66 -59.88
CA ALA A 369 25.36 0.51 -60.76
C ALA A 369 25.69 1.79 -59.97
N GLU A 370 26.55 2.64 -60.53
CA GLU A 370 27.17 3.78 -59.86
C GLU A 370 26.48 5.14 -60.20
N LYS A 371 26.60 6.09 -59.26
CA LYS A 371 26.90 7.53 -59.49
C LYS A 371 25.81 8.59 -59.85
N THR A 372 25.82 9.61 -58.98
CA THR A 372 25.69 11.08 -59.22
C THR A 372 24.31 11.76 -59.34
N PRO A 373 24.17 13.03 -58.86
CA PRO A 373 22.89 13.74 -58.67
C PRO A 373 22.65 14.91 -59.66
N SER A 374 21.46 15.53 -59.65
CA SER A 374 21.22 16.93 -60.07
C SER A 374 19.86 17.47 -59.59
N SER A 375 19.84 18.75 -59.19
CA SER A 375 18.65 19.61 -58.93
C SER A 375 18.31 20.43 -60.22
N PRO A 376 17.58 21.59 -60.23
CA PRO A 376 16.60 22.23 -59.31
C PRO A 376 15.35 22.89 -60.03
N SER A 377 14.55 23.67 -59.27
CA SER A 377 13.85 24.93 -59.64
C SER A 377 12.58 25.02 -60.52
N SER A 378 11.54 25.67 -59.97
CA SER A 378 10.86 26.87 -60.54
C SER A 378 9.98 27.57 -59.46
N THR A 379 10.19 28.84 -59.05
CA THR A 379 9.60 30.13 -59.58
C THR A 379 8.06 30.13 -59.73
N THR A 380 7.27 31.17 -59.37
CA THR A 380 7.44 32.65 -59.20
C THR A 380 6.54 33.21 -58.05
N GLU A 381 6.89 34.33 -57.38
CA GLU A 381 6.32 35.72 -57.49
C GLU A 381 4.77 35.81 -57.66
N SER A 382 3.99 36.74 -57.07
CA SER A 382 4.24 38.05 -56.39
C SER A 382 3.25 38.24 -55.19
N SER A 383 2.99 39.38 -54.51
CA SER A 383 3.36 40.82 -54.63
C SER A 383 3.10 41.56 -53.29
N GLU A 384 3.54 42.83 -53.17
CA GLU A 384 3.47 43.69 -51.98
C GLU A 384 2.15 44.52 -51.85
N THR A 385 1.84 45.05 -50.65
CA THR A 385 1.04 46.29 -50.47
C THR A 385 1.40 46.98 -49.13
N PHE A 386 1.35 48.32 -49.11
CA PHE A 386 2.04 49.20 -48.15
C PHE A 386 1.25 49.61 -46.87
N ALA A 387 2.03 49.79 -45.81
CA ALA A 387 1.99 50.77 -44.71
C ALA A 387 0.77 51.72 -44.50
N SER A 388 0.44 51.95 -43.22
CA SER A 388 0.53 53.28 -42.58
C SER A 388 0.47 53.20 -41.05
N ALA A 389 1.19 54.10 -40.37
CA ALA A 389 1.14 54.32 -38.93
C ALA A 389 0.62 55.74 -38.63
N ASN A 390 0.04 55.96 -37.44
CA ASN A 390 0.33 57.20 -36.70
C ASN A 390 0.04 57.09 -35.19
N MET A 391 0.68 57.99 -34.45
CA MET A 391 0.73 58.16 -33.00
C MET A 391 -0.55 58.74 -32.37
N GLY A 392 -0.66 58.59 -31.04
CA GLY A 392 -1.65 59.28 -30.21
C GLY A 392 -1.38 59.10 -28.71
N GLU A 393 -0.37 59.80 -28.17
CA GLU A 393 -0.22 60.00 -26.72
C GLU A 393 -1.20 61.08 -26.24
N THR A 394 -1.83 60.90 -25.08
CA THR A 394 -2.36 62.00 -24.25
C THR A 394 -2.31 61.65 -22.77
N ASP A 395 -1.90 62.62 -21.96
CA ASP A 395 -1.64 62.55 -20.52
C ASP A 395 -2.80 62.12 -19.60
N SER A 396 -2.40 61.64 -18.41
CA SER A 396 -3.23 61.52 -17.21
C SER A 396 -3.59 62.89 -16.60
N PRO A 397 -4.60 62.91 -15.70
CA PRO A 397 -4.48 63.74 -14.49
C PRO A 397 -4.62 62.92 -13.19
N VAL A 398 -4.12 63.51 -12.11
CA VAL A 398 -3.97 62.95 -10.75
C VAL A 398 -5.08 63.49 -9.82
N PHE A 399 -5.19 62.94 -8.60
CA PHE A 399 -5.95 63.43 -7.42
C PHE A 399 -7.47 63.10 -7.41
N SER A 400 -8.10 62.71 -6.28
CA SER A 400 -7.69 62.65 -4.86
C SER A 400 -8.33 61.49 -4.09
N ASP A 401 -7.72 61.11 -2.96
CA ASP A 401 -8.37 60.62 -1.74
C ASP A 401 -8.38 61.81 -0.73
N PRO A 402 -9.38 62.01 0.16
CA PRO A 402 -9.38 61.32 1.47
C PRO A 402 -10.73 61.10 2.19
N GLU A 403 -10.68 60.21 3.20
CA GLU A 403 -11.41 60.19 4.49
C GLU A 403 -12.96 60.25 4.57
N ALA A 404 -13.53 59.13 5.05
CA ALA A 404 -14.49 59.09 6.17
C ALA A 404 -14.50 57.71 6.85
#